data_AF-A0AAT9GTJ4-F1
#
_entry.id   AF-A0AAT9GTJ4-F1
#
_cell.length_a   1.000
_cell.length_b   1.000
_cell.length_c   1.000
_cell.angle_alpha   90.00
_cell.angle_beta   90.00
_cell.angle_gamma   90.00
#
_symmetry.space_group_name_H-M   'P 1'
#
loop_
_entity.id
_entity.type
_entity.pdbx_description
1 polymer ?
#
loop_
_entity_poly.entity_id
_entity_poly.type
_entity_poly.pdbx_seq_one_letter_code
_entity_poly.pdbx_strand_id
1 'polypeptide(L)'
;MRKTLGIYYGTWVIYFLFINLVNYVESLYTSNNVIFTLTDIVIVVPFIIYSVYIFGKIIRLRLIRFGYNNRYFQITRIFYSLYYTILIIIFMITFDQWYSIIPILLFTAGISFAIWRILFSRYKLTKGKYYDILAIGSFQLYPLYPILAATSFSKFATIYVFIFAILWAYASIKSFLELIDNGEYQRC
;
A
#
# COMPACT_ATOMS: atom_id res chain seq x y z
N MET A 1 3.73 3.78 16.84
CA MET A 1 3.78 3.76 15.35
C MET A 1 3.87 2.36 14.77
N ARG A 2 4.56 1.40 15.39
CA ARG A 2 4.59 0.01 14.90
C ARG A 2 3.22 -0.61 14.69
N LYS A 3 2.29 -0.44 15.63
CA LYS A 3 0.88 -0.85 15.48
C LYS A 3 0.26 -0.36 14.17
N THR A 4 0.47 0.91 13.83
CA THR A 4 -0.09 1.51 12.61
C THR A 4 0.55 0.95 11.34
N LEU A 5 1.85 0.68 11.35
CA LEU A 5 2.54 0.01 10.24
C LEU A 5 2.11 -1.46 10.11
N GLY A 6 2.01 -2.19 11.22
CA GLY A 6 1.51 -3.56 11.24
C GLY A 6 0.10 -3.69 10.69
N ILE A 7 -0.82 -2.81 11.11
CA ILE A 7 -2.17 -2.76 10.53
C ILE A 7 -2.08 -2.40 9.04
N TYR A 8 -1.29 -1.39 8.66
CA TYR A 8 -1.14 -1.00 7.24
C TYR A 8 -0.66 -2.16 6.37
N TYR A 9 0.37 -2.90 6.80
CA TYR A 9 0.85 -4.08 6.10
C TYR A 9 -0.22 -5.18 6.00
N GLY A 10 -0.98 -5.41 7.08
CA GLY A 10 -2.07 -6.36 7.09
C GLY A 10 -3.24 -5.97 6.18
N THR A 11 -3.57 -4.66 6.11
CA THR A 11 -4.62 -4.17 5.22
C THR A 11 -4.29 -4.42 3.76
N TRP A 12 -3.02 -4.31 3.35
CA TRP A 12 -2.60 -4.66 2.00
C TRP A 12 -2.82 -6.14 1.69
N VAL A 13 -2.48 -7.05 2.62
CA VAL A 13 -2.73 -8.49 2.45
C VAL A 13 -4.23 -8.76 2.29
N ILE A 14 -5.05 -8.18 3.16
CA ILE A 14 -6.52 -8.31 3.11
C ILE A 14 -7.06 -7.78 1.78
N TYR A 15 -6.58 -6.61 1.34
CA TYR A 15 -6.95 -6.02 0.06
C TYR A 15 -6.64 -6.95 -1.13
N PHE A 16 -5.44 -7.54 -1.16
CA PHE A 16 -5.08 -8.51 -2.20
C PHE A 16 -5.93 -9.77 -2.15
N LEU A 17 -6.28 -10.27 -0.97
CA LEU A 17 -7.16 -11.43 -0.83
C LEU A 17 -8.56 -11.12 -1.37
N PHE A 18 -9.12 -9.95 -1.06
CA PHE A 18 -10.41 -9.52 -1.58
C PHE A 18 -10.41 -9.37 -3.10
N ILE A 19 -9.39 -8.73 -3.68
CA ILE A 19 -9.26 -8.61 -5.15
C ILE A 19 -9.16 -9.98 -5.80
N ASN A 20 -8.33 -10.89 -5.28
CA ASN A 20 -8.21 -12.23 -5.84
C ASN A 20 -9.53 -13.02 -5.72
N LEU A 21 -10.27 -12.83 -4.62
CA LEU A 21 -11.60 -13.42 -4.46
C LEU A 21 -12.59 -12.88 -5.50
N VAL A 22 -12.61 -11.56 -5.73
CA VAL A 22 -13.46 -10.94 -6.76
C VAL A 22 -13.09 -11.46 -8.15
N ASN A 23 -11.81 -11.47 -8.50
CA ASN A 23 -11.33 -12.00 -9.79
C ASN A 23 -11.68 -13.48 -9.98
N TYR A 24 -11.57 -14.29 -8.91
CA TYR A 24 -11.97 -15.69 -8.95
C TYR A 24 -13.48 -15.82 -9.19
N VAL A 25 -14.29 -15.07 -8.45
CA VAL A 25 -15.75 -15.06 -8.62
C VAL A 25 -16.11 -14.61 -10.03
N GLU A 26 -15.51 -13.52 -10.54
CA GLU A 26 -15.71 -13.04 -11.91
C GLU A 26 -15.38 -14.10 -12.95
N SER A 27 -14.29 -14.86 -12.78
CA SER A 27 -13.90 -15.93 -13.70
C SER A 27 -14.93 -17.07 -13.82
N LEU A 28 -15.84 -17.22 -12.85
CA LEU A 28 -16.93 -18.19 -12.88
C LEU A 28 -18.12 -17.71 -13.73
N TYR A 29 -18.14 -16.43 -14.12
CA TYR A 29 -19.18 -15.83 -14.96
C TYR A 29 -18.59 -15.48 -16.33
N THR A 30 -19.33 -15.77 -17.41
CA THR A 30 -18.85 -15.65 -18.80
C THR A 30 -18.93 -14.25 -19.40
N SER A 31 -19.40 -13.24 -18.67
CA SER A 31 -19.60 -11.88 -19.18
C SER A 31 -18.94 -10.83 -18.29
N ASN A 32 -18.18 -9.90 -18.91
CA ASN A 32 -17.73 -8.66 -18.29
C ASN A 32 -18.93 -7.91 -17.70
N ASN A 33 -19.12 -8.05 -16.40
CA ASN A 33 -20.28 -7.54 -15.70
C ASN A 33 -19.88 -6.20 -15.08
N VAL A 34 -20.59 -5.12 -15.40
CA VAL A 34 -20.40 -3.78 -14.82
C VAL A 34 -20.38 -3.83 -13.27
N ILE A 35 -21.04 -4.84 -12.71
CA ILE A 35 -21.05 -5.16 -11.27
C ILE A 35 -19.63 -5.46 -10.75
N PHE A 36 -18.79 -6.21 -11.47
CA PHE A 36 -17.42 -6.54 -11.03
C PHE A 36 -16.53 -5.30 -11.02
N THR A 37 -16.61 -4.45 -12.04
CA THR A 37 -15.91 -3.15 -12.08
C THR A 37 -16.35 -2.22 -10.94
N LEU A 38 -17.64 -2.20 -10.60
CA LEU A 38 -18.15 -1.47 -9.44
C LEU A 38 -17.62 -2.04 -8.11
N THR A 39 -17.47 -3.37 -8.03
CA THR A 39 -16.96 -4.06 -6.85
C THR A 39 -15.48 -3.71 -6.60
N ASP A 40 -14.68 -3.64 -7.66
CA ASP A 40 -13.29 -3.18 -7.57
C ASP A 40 -13.18 -1.75 -7.06
N ILE A 41 -14.03 -0.83 -7.55
CA ILE A 41 -14.07 0.55 -7.05
C ILE A 41 -14.43 0.59 -5.55
N VAL A 42 -15.43 -0.20 -5.13
CA VAL A 42 -15.87 -0.28 -3.72
C VAL A 42 -14.78 -0.87 -2.80
N ILE A 43 -13.89 -1.72 -3.32
CA ILE A 43 -12.77 -2.27 -2.54
C ILE A 43 -11.56 -1.31 -2.53
N VAL A 44 -11.28 -0.68 -3.67
CA VAL A 44 -10.13 0.22 -3.87
C VAL A 44 -10.31 1.54 -3.13
N VAL A 45 -11.51 2.15 -3.17
CA VAL A 45 -11.75 3.48 -2.57
C VAL A 45 -11.54 3.51 -1.05
N PRO A 46 -12.10 2.60 -0.24
CA PRO A 46 -11.84 2.54 1.20
C PRO A 46 -10.36 2.33 1.51
N PHE A 47 -9.68 1.52 0.69
CA PHE A 47 -8.26 1.24 0.83
C PHE A 47 -7.39 2.49 0.61
N ILE A 48 -7.74 3.33 -0.38
CA ILE A 48 -7.10 4.63 -0.61
C ILE A 48 -7.34 5.56 0.55
N ILE A 49 -8.60 5.70 0.98
CA ILE A 49 -8.98 6.59 2.09
C ILE A 49 -8.19 6.20 3.35
N TYR A 50 -8.07 4.90 3.61
CA TYR A 50 -7.29 4.37 4.72
C TYR A 50 -5.79 4.69 4.59
N SER A 51 -5.21 4.46 3.41
CA SER A 51 -3.81 4.78 3.11
C SER A 51 -3.54 6.29 3.30
N VAL A 52 -4.37 7.15 2.70
CA VAL A 52 -4.27 8.61 2.82
C VAL A 52 -4.45 9.06 4.27
N TYR A 53 -5.35 8.45 5.03
CA TYR A 53 -5.52 8.77 6.45
C TYR A 53 -4.27 8.46 7.26
N ILE A 54 -3.67 7.27 7.07
CA ILE A 54 -2.43 6.88 7.74
C ILE A 54 -1.30 7.84 7.36
N PHE A 55 -1.05 8.05 6.07
CA PHE A 55 0.01 8.95 5.60
C PHE A 55 -0.24 10.39 6.02
N GLY A 56 -1.49 10.84 6.04
CA GLY A 56 -1.89 12.15 6.59
C GLY A 56 -1.53 12.27 8.07
N LYS A 57 -1.80 11.26 8.89
CA LYS A 57 -1.43 11.26 10.32
C LYS A 57 0.09 11.34 10.52
N ILE A 58 0.86 10.64 9.68
CA ILE A 58 2.32 10.67 9.66
C ILE A 58 2.84 12.07 9.27
N ILE A 59 2.27 12.67 8.22
CA ILE A 59 2.61 14.04 7.78
C ILE A 59 2.32 15.04 8.89
N ARG A 60 1.19 14.90 9.61
CA ARG A 60 0.84 15.76 10.75
C ARG A 60 1.90 15.75 11.84
N LEU A 61 2.24 14.55 12.31
CA LEU A 61 3.23 14.35 13.38
C LEU A 61 4.60 14.92 12.98
N ARG A 62 4.93 14.85 11.70
CA ARG A 62 6.14 15.44 11.16
C ARG A 62 6.08 16.97 11.11
N LEU A 63 5.04 17.56 10.55
CA LEU A 63 4.91 19.02 10.42
C LEU A 63 4.88 19.72 11.78
N ILE A 64 4.21 19.12 12.77
CA ILE A 64 4.24 19.60 14.16
C ILE A 64 5.68 19.61 14.70
N ARG A 65 6.49 18.58 14.40
CA ARG A 65 7.89 18.49 14.82
C ARG A 65 8.81 19.52 14.17
N PHE A 66 8.41 20.08 13.03
CA PHE A 66 9.12 21.15 12.32
C PHE A 66 8.54 22.55 12.59
N GLY A 67 7.60 22.70 13.52
CA GLY A 67 7.01 23.99 13.88
C GLY A 67 6.04 24.57 12.84
N TYR A 68 5.57 23.76 11.88
CA TYR A 68 4.62 24.23 10.87
C TYR A 68 3.19 24.31 11.40
N ASN A 69 2.45 25.32 10.94
CA ASN A 69 1.08 25.60 11.35
C ASN A 69 0.07 24.57 10.79
N ASN A 70 -1.05 24.34 11.50
CA ASN A 70 -2.09 23.36 11.17
C ASN A 70 -2.75 23.59 9.79
N ARG A 71 -2.79 24.84 9.28
CA ARG A 71 -3.29 25.13 7.92
C ARG A 71 -2.43 24.49 6.82
N TYR A 72 -1.10 24.53 6.98
CA TYR A 72 -0.16 23.93 6.03
C TYR A 72 -0.31 22.40 5.97
N PHE A 73 -0.63 21.80 7.13
CA PHE A 73 -0.93 20.38 7.24
C PHE A 73 -2.21 19.99 6.48
N GLN A 74 -3.30 20.75 6.62
CA GLN A 74 -4.56 20.47 5.93
C GLN A 74 -4.39 20.56 4.41
N ILE A 75 -3.72 21.60 3.92
CA ILE A 75 -3.47 21.80 2.47
C ILE A 75 -2.63 20.65 1.92
N THR A 76 -1.52 20.31 2.59
CA THR A 76 -0.63 19.23 2.14
C THR A 76 -1.35 17.89 2.09
N ARG A 77 -2.20 17.59 3.08
CA ARG A 77 -3.03 16.37 3.10
C ARG A 77 -4.00 16.30 1.93
N ILE A 78 -4.65 17.42 1.57
CA ILE A 78 -5.56 17.49 0.42
C ILE A 78 -4.78 17.24 -0.88
N PHE A 79 -3.63 17.89 -1.07
CA PHE A 79 -2.79 17.67 -2.26
C PHE A 79 -2.31 16.22 -2.40
N TYR A 80 -1.87 15.58 -1.32
CA TYR A 80 -1.51 14.16 -1.36
C TYR A 80 -2.71 13.26 -1.66
N SER A 81 -3.87 13.54 -1.07
CA SER A 81 -5.09 12.80 -1.36
C SER A 81 -5.45 12.91 -2.84
N LEU A 82 -5.46 14.12 -3.38
CA LEU A 82 -5.75 14.38 -4.80
C LEU A 82 -4.73 13.69 -5.71
N TYR A 83 -3.45 13.75 -5.38
CA TYR A 83 -2.39 13.09 -6.14
C TYR A 83 -2.62 11.58 -6.25
N TYR A 84 -2.88 10.90 -5.12
CA TYR A 84 -3.14 9.47 -5.12
C TYR A 84 -4.47 9.11 -5.79
N THR A 85 -5.51 9.92 -5.62
CA THR A 85 -6.80 9.72 -6.31
C THR A 85 -6.64 9.84 -7.83
N ILE A 86 -5.92 10.86 -8.32
CA ILE A 86 -5.65 11.05 -9.75
C ILE A 86 -4.85 9.87 -10.32
N LEU A 87 -3.78 9.45 -9.65
CA LEU A 87 -2.97 8.30 -10.10
C LEU A 87 -3.81 7.02 -10.22
N ILE A 88 -4.78 6.82 -9.33
CA ILE A 88 -5.63 5.62 -9.35
C ILE A 88 -6.70 5.72 -10.41
N ILE A 89 -7.32 6.89 -10.60
CA ILE A 89 -8.26 7.10 -11.72
C ILE A 89 -7.53 6.85 -13.04
N ILE A 90 -6.32 7.39 -13.21
CA ILE A 90 -5.50 7.15 -14.40
C ILE A 90 -5.18 5.65 -14.52
N PHE A 91 -4.81 4.97 -13.43
CA PHE A 91 -4.57 3.53 -13.45
C PHE A 91 -5.81 2.73 -13.88
N MET A 92 -6.98 3.03 -13.32
CA MET A 92 -8.25 2.36 -13.66
C MET A 92 -8.64 2.59 -15.13
N ILE A 93 -8.44 3.79 -15.65
CA ILE A 93 -8.72 4.12 -17.07
C ILE A 93 -7.73 3.42 -18.01
N THR A 94 -6.50 3.22 -17.56
CA THR A 94 -5.42 2.63 -18.38
C THR A 94 -5.21 1.14 -18.10
N PHE A 95 -6.06 0.54 -17.26
CA PHE A 95 -5.97 -0.87 -16.86
C PHE A 95 -5.92 -1.78 -18.10
N ASP A 96 -5.06 -2.81 -18.05
CA ASP A 96 -4.67 -3.68 -19.17
C ASP A 96 -3.83 -3.09 -20.32
N GLN A 97 -3.51 -1.80 -20.31
CA GLN A 97 -2.60 -1.23 -21.30
C GLN A 97 -1.16 -1.24 -20.78
N TRP A 98 -0.17 -1.48 -21.66
CA TRP A 98 1.24 -1.60 -21.27
C TRP A 98 1.78 -0.36 -20.53
N TYR A 99 1.23 0.82 -20.84
CA TYR A 99 1.62 2.09 -20.21
C TYR A 99 0.96 2.36 -18.86
N SER A 100 0.03 1.50 -18.41
CA SER A 100 -0.51 1.51 -17.03
C SER A 100 0.57 1.33 -15.97
N ILE A 101 1.75 0.80 -16.34
CA ILE A 101 2.86 0.65 -15.42
C ILE A 101 3.36 1.98 -14.86
N ILE A 102 3.31 3.07 -15.64
CA ILE A 102 3.83 4.38 -15.23
C ILE A 102 3.07 4.93 -14.02
N PRO A 103 1.73 5.05 -14.03
CA PRO A 103 0.99 5.52 -12.86
C PRO A 103 1.13 4.57 -11.66
N ILE A 104 1.23 3.25 -11.86
CA ILE A 104 1.46 2.29 -10.77
C ILE A 104 2.85 2.46 -10.16
N LEU A 105 3.89 2.65 -10.97
CA LEU A 105 5.25 2.94 -10.50
C LEU A 105 5.29 4.22 -9.68
N LEU A 106 4.68 5.29 -10.16
CA LEU A 106 4.60 6.56 -9.43
C LEU A 106 3.84 6.40 -8.11
N PHE A 107 2.75 5.63 -8.12
CA PHE A 107 1.97 5.30 -6.94
C PHE A 107 2.79 4.50 -5.90
N THR A 108 3.41 3.40 -6.32
CA THR A 108 4.18 2.53 -5.42
C THR A 108 5.44 3.23 -4.92
N ALA A 109 6.12 4.03 -5.74
CA ALA A 109 7.25 4.88 -5.37
C ALA A 109 6.86 5.93 -4.33
N GLY A 110 5.73 6.61 -4.50
CA GLY A 110 5.23 7.60 -3.53
C GLY A 110 5.02 6.99 -2.14
N ILE A 111 4.35 5.84 -2.09
CA ILE A 111 4.09 5.10 -0.84
C ILE A 111 5.40 4.57 -0.24
N SER A 112 6.26 3.95 -1.05
CA SER A 112 7.53 3.38 -0.59
C SER A 112 8.46 4.46 -0.03
N PHE A 113 8.53 5.61 -0.69
CA PHE A 113 9.24 6.78 -0.19
C PHE A 113 8.66 7.26 1.15
N ALA A 114 7.34 7.29 1.29
CA ALA A 114 6.71 7.67 2.55
C ALA A 114 7.06 6.69 3.68
N ILE A 115 6.96 5.37 3.43
CA ILE A 115 7.33 4.32 4.40
C ILE A 115 8.83 4.42 4.74
N TRP A 116 9.69 4.54 3.73
CA TRP A 116 11.13 4.70 3.92
C TRP A 116 11.46 5.89 4.82
N ARG A 117 10.79 7.03 4.61
CA ARG A 117 11.02 8.21 5.45
C ARG A 117 10.60 8.01 6.89
N ILE A 118 9.52 7.28 7.14
CA ILE A 118 9.05 6.97 8.50
C ILE A 118 10.08 6.14 9.26
N LEU A 119 10.77 5.25 8.55
CA LEU A 119 11.59 4.19 9.14
C LEU A 119 13.10 4.47 9.14
N PHE A 120 13.60 5.10 8.08
CA PHE A 120 15.04 5.18 7.79
C PHE A 120 15.56 6.61 7.59
N SER A 121 14.69 7.64 7.55
CA SER A 121 15.19 9.03 7.43
C SER A 121 15.88 9.54 8.69
N ARG A 122 16.64 10.63 8.56
CA ARG A 122 17.22 11.40 9.68
C ARG A 122 16.18 11.78 10.74
N TYR A 123 14.91 11.94 10.34
CA TYR A 123 13.78 12.29 11.20
C TYR A 123 12.79 11.15 11.35
N LYS A 124 13.28 9.90 11.39
CA LYS A 124 12.45 8.70 11.54
C LYS A 124 11.51 8.78 12.75
N LEU A 125 10.28 8.31 12.56
CA LEU A 125 9.26 8.22 13.62
C LEU A 125 9.35 6.90 14.38
N THR A 126 9.92 5.87 13.76
CA THR A 126 10.20 4.58 14.40
C THR A 126 11.42 3.95 13.72
N LYS A 127 12.10 3.02 14.40
CA LYS A 127 13.31 2.38 13.85
C LYS A 127 12.89 1.39 12.77
N GLY A 128 13.37 1.50 11.54
CA GLY A 128 13.17 0.46 10.52
C GLY A 128 13.90 -0.85 10.84
N LYS A 129 13.34 -1.96 10.37
CA LYS A 129 13.88 -3.33 10.52
C LYS A 129 13.93 -4.03 9.16
N TYR A 130 14.59 -5.19 9.12
CA TYR A 130 14.75 -5.96 7.88
C TYR A 130 13.41 -6.34 7.23
N TYR A 131 12.39 -6.70 8.03
CA TYR A 131 11.07 -7.06 7.51
C TYR A 131 10.35 -5.87 6.84
N ASP A 132 10.63 -4.64 7.27
CA ASP A 132 10.12 -3.44 6.62
C ASP A 132 10.80 -3.21 5.25
N ILE A 133 12.10 -3.51 5.14
CA ILE A 133 12.87 -3.40 3.89
C ILE A 133 12.33 -4.40 2.87
N LEU A 134 12.03 -5.64 3.30
CA LEU A 134 11.43 -6.66 2.43
C LEU A 134 10.04 -6.24 1.92
N ALA A 135 9.21 -5.64 2.78
CA ALA A 135 7.91 -5.12 2.37
C ALA A 135 8.03 -3.95 1.36
N ILE A 136 8.92 -3.00 1.61
CA ILE A 136 9.17 -1.88 0.68
C ILE A 136 9.71 -2.40 -0.66
N GLY A 137 10.70 -3.30 -0.63
CA GLY A 137 11.32 -3.87 -1.83
C GLY A 137 10.32 -4.64 -2.69
N SER A 138 9.53 -5.52 -2.07
CA SER A 138 8.47 -6.25 -2.79
C SER A 138 7.38 -5.32 -3.34
N PHE A 139 7.10 -4.19 -2.70
CA PHE A 139 6.13 -3.23 -3.20
C PHE A 139 6.64 -2.38 -4.37
N GLN A 140 7.94 -2.08 -4.39
CA GLN A 140 8.58 -1.44 -5.55
C GLN A 140 8.59 -2.32 -6.79
N LEU A 141 8.62 -3.64 -6.61
CA LEU A 141 8.57 -4.59 -7.71
C LEU A 141 7.13 -4.84 -8.20
N TYR A 142 6.09 -4.41 -7.45
CA TYR A 142 4.68 -4.65 -7.79
C TYR A 142 4.26 -4.20 -9.20
N PRO A 143 4.76 -3.07 -9.73
CA PRO A 143 4.46 -2.65 -11.10
C PRO A 143 4.95 -3.63 -12.18
N LEU A 144 5.78 -4.62 -11.86
CA LEU A 144 6.12 -5.70 -12.78
C LEU A 144 4.96 -6.68 -12.99
N TYR A 145 4.00 -6.76 -12.05
CA TYR A 145 2.88 -7.68 -12.13
C TYR A 145 2.02 -7.50 -13.40
N PRO A 146 1.56 -6.28 -13.76
CA PRO A 146 0.83 -6.05 -15.02
C PRO A 146 1.64 -6.42 -16.26
N ILE A 147 2.96 -6.17 -16.28
CA ILE A 147 3.83 -6.59 -17.40
C ILE A 147 3.87 -8.10 -17.51
N LEU A 148 4.11 -8.80 -16.39
CA LEU A 148 4.17 -10.26 -16.38
C LEU A 148 2.83 -10.86 -16.81
N ALA A 149 1.72 -10.30 -16.33
CA ALA A 149 0.37 -10.73 -16.70
C ALA A 149 0.06 -10.55 -18.19
N ALA A 150 0.53 -9.46 -18.81
CA ALA A 150 0.29 -9.13 -20.21
C ALA A 150 1.27 -9.79 -21.21
N THR A 151 2.32 -10.47 -20.72
CA THR A 151 3.36 -11.09 -21.56
C THR A 151 3.31 -12.62 -21.48
N SER A 152 4.20 -13.28 -22.22
CA SER A 152 4.40 -14.75 -22.16
C SER A 152 4.80 -15.27 -20.77
N PHE A 153 5.10 -14.39 -19.82
CA PHE A 153 5.44 -14.71 -18.44
C PHE A 153 4.24 -14.71 -17.48
N SER A 154 3.00 -14.73 -17.99
CA SER A 154 1.77 -14.67 -17.18
C SER A 154 1.68 -15.70 -16.07
N LYS A 155 2.25 -16.89 -16.25
CA LYS A 155 2.34 -17.94 -15.22
C LYS A 155 3.14 -17.53 -13.98
N PHE A 156 4.09 -16.61 -14.12
CA PHE A 156 4.90 -16.08 -13.01
C PHE A 156 4.20 -14.94 -12.26
N ALA A 157 3.14 -14.34 -12.80
CA ALA A 157 2.41 -13.24 -12.18
C ALA A 157 1.78 -13.67 -10.83
N THR A 158 1.20 -14.87 -10.77
CA THR A 158 0.63 -15.41 -9.53
C THR A 158 1.69 -15.69 -8.47
N ILE A 159 2.84 -16.24 -8.87
CA ILE A 159 3.97 -16.51 -7.97
C ILE A 159 4.46 -15.19 -7.36
N TYR A 160 4.55 -14.14 -8.18
CA TYR A 160 4.95 -12.81 -7.75
C TYR A 160 3.99 -12.23 -6.69
N VAL A 161 2.68 -12.28 -6.94
CA VAL A 161 1.65 -11.83 -5.99
C VAL A 161 1.71 -12.63 -4.68
N PHE A 162 1.99 -13.93 -4.76
CA PHE A 162 2.11 -14.78 -3.58
C PHE A 162 3.32 -14.40 -2.71
N ILE A 163 4.48 -14.19 -3.32
CA ILE A 163 5.70 -13.71 -2.63
C ILE A 163 5.43 -12.36 -1.97
N PHE A 164 4.78 -11.44 -2.69
CA PHE A 164 4.37 -10.15 -2.16
C PHE A 164 3.51 -10.30 -0.89
N ALA A 165 2.45 -11.12 -0.96
CA ALA A 165 1.53 -11.35 0.15
C ALA A 165 2.24 -11.94 1.38
N ILE A 166 3.16 -12.90 1.19
CA ILE A 166 3.94 -13.48 2.29
C ILE A 166 4.82 -12.44 2.97
N LEU A 167 5.57 -11.64 2.20
CA LEU A 167 6.48 -10.64 2.76
C LEU A 167 5.72 -9.57 3.54
N TRP A 168 4.55 -9.17 3.04
CA TRP A 168 3.69 -8.19 3.69
C TRP A 168 2.98 -8.75 4.93
N ALA A 169 2.50 -9.99 4.88
CA ALA A 169 1.95 -10.68 6.05
C ALA A 169 3.03 -10.86 7.13
N TYR A 170 4.24 -11.24 6.74
CA TYR A 170 5.39 -11.38 7.63
C TYR A 170 5.73 -10.05 8.31
N ALA A 171 5.82 -8.96 7.53
CA ALA A 171 6.05 -7.62 8.07
C ALA A 171 4.94 -7.17 9.03
N SER A 172 3.68 -7.48 8.71
CA SER A 172 2.54 -7.20 9.58
C SER A 172 2.67 -7.91 10.94
N ILE A 173 2.83 -9.23 10.92
CA ILE A 173 2.94 -10.06 12.12
C ILE A 173 4.13 -9.63 12.98
N LYS A 174 5.32 -9.46 12.38
CA LYS A 174 6.52 -9.03 13.12
C LYS A 174 6.36 -7.64 13.72
N SER A 175 5.66 -6.73 13.04
CA SER A 175 5.38 -5.40 13.59
C SER A 175 4.44 -5.45 14.81
N PHE A 176 3.52 -6.41 14.87
CA PHE A 176 2.67 -6.63 16.04
C PHE A 176 3.40 -7.33 17.18
N LEU A 177 4.18 -8.37 16.89
CA LEU A 177 4.99 -9.07 17.91
C LEU A 177 5.94 -8.09 18.62
N GLU A 178 6.57 -7.17 17.88
CA GLU A 178 7.43 -6.14 18.47
C GLU A 178 6.69 -5.21 19.45
N LEU A 179 5.37 -5.04 19.33
CA LEU A 179 4.60 -4.28 20.33
C LEU A 179 4.36 -5.06 21.61
N ILE A 180 4.21 -6.39 21.49
CA ILE A 180 3.98 -7.27 22.63
C ILE A 180 5.27 -7.36 23.43
N ASP A 181 6.39 -7.67 22.77
CA ASP A 181 7.71 -7.78 23.39
C ASP A 181 8.14 -6.48 24.10
N ASN A 182 7.92 -5.32 23.48
CA ASN A 182 8.24 -4.02 24.09
C ASN A 182 7.23 -3.60 25.16
N GLY A 183 5.99 -4.09 25.10
CA GLY A 183 4.94 -3.81 26.07
C GLY A 183 5.15 -4.55 27.39
N GLU A 184 5.73 -5.75 27.33
CA GLU A 184 6.18 -6.50 28.51
C GLU A 184 7.42 -5.85 29.14
N TYR A 185 8.33 -5.31 28.34
CA TYR A 185 9.54 -4.63 28.82
C TYR A 185 9.26 -3.30 29.58
N GLN A 186 8.09 -2.70 29.40
CA GLN A 186 7.68 -1.49 30.15
C GLN A 186 6.98 -1.80 31.49
N ARG A 187 6.74 -3.08 31.80
CA ARG A 187 6.10 -3.52 33.05
C ARG A 187 7.06 -4.16 34.05
N CYS A 188 8.36 -4.19 33.75
CA CYS A 188 9.43 -4.57 34.69
C CYS A 188 10.26 -3.33 35.06
#